data_AF-A0A3R9ZDV3-F1
#
_entry.id   AF-A0A3R9ZDV3-F1
#
_cell.length_a   1.000
_cell.length_b   1.000
_cell.length_c   1.000
_cell.angle_alpha   90.00
_cell.angle_beta   90.00
_cell.angle_gamma   90.00
#
_symmetry.space_group_name_H-M   'P 1'
#
loop_
_entity.id
_entity.type
_entity.pdbx_description
1 polymer ?
#
loop_
_entity_poly.entity_id
_entity_poly.type
_entity_poly.pdbx_seq_one_letter_code
_entity_poly.pdbx_strand_id
1 'polypeptide(L)'
;MAGQSTPDRVAAPLDRTLEKTEAVAAEVQRASDDLAIINTVLEQELPDEAQVGDVAQAIEHTSQLEKKLAESAETLAEVNATLAEEIEKRTERERDAG
;
A
#
# COMPACT_ATOMS: atom_id res chain seq x y z
N MET A 1 19.21 0.66 38.85
CA MET A 1 18.59 1.08 37.57
C MET A 1 19.33 0.37 36.44
N ALA A 2 19.10 -0.94 36.28
CA ALA A 2 19.79 -1.73 35.27
C ALA A 2 19.15 -1.44 33.90
N GLY A 3 20.00 -1.22 32.90
CA GLY A 3 19.62 -0.74 31.57
C GLY A 3 18.53 -1.59 30.94
N GLN A 4 17.52 -0.92 30.39
CA GLN A 4 16.58 -1.50 29.46
C GLN A 4 17.39 -2.14 28.34
N SER A 5 17.30 -3.47 28.28
CA SER A 5 17.89 -4.31 27.28
C SER A 5 17.52 -3.78 25.89
N THR A 6 18.55 -3.60 25.06
CA THR A 6 18.48 -3.30 23.63
C THR A 6 17.45 -4.05 22.76
N PRO A 7 17.00 -5.30 23.03
CA PRO A 7 15.96 -6.01 22.25
C PRO A 7 14.69 -5.21 21.95
N ASP A 8 14.13 -4.55 22.97
CA ASP A 8 12.86 -3.83 22.84
C ASP A 8 12.98 -2.54 22.00
N ARG A 9 14.21 -2.06 21.82
CA ARG A 9 14.47 -0.72 21.26
C ARG A 9 14.60 -0.71 19.74
N VAL A 10 14.86 -1.85 19.10
CA VAL A 10 15.05 -1.95 17.64
C VAL A 10 13.88 -2.67 16.96
N ALA A 11 13.25 -3.65 17.62
CA ALA A 11 12.03 -4.28 17.14
C ALA A 11 10.85 -3.28 17.12
N ALA A 12 10.61 -2.57 18.23
CA ALA A 12 9.46 -1.67 18.34
C ALA A 12 9.42 -0.53 17.28
N PRO A 13 10.54 0.08 16.85
CA PRO A 13 10.54 1.01 15.72
C PRO A 13 10.25 0.36 14.36
N LEU A 14 10.67 -0.89 14.14
CA LEU A 14 10.44 -1.61 12.89
C LEU A 14 9.00 -2.13 12.82
N ASP A 15 8.45 -2.65 13.92
CA ASP A 15 7.03 -3.02 14.03
C ASP A 15 6.14 -1.82 13.74
N ARG A 16 6.43 -0.66 14.34
CA ARG A 16 5.70 0.58 14.06
C ARG A 16 5.87 1.06 12.61
N THR A 17 7.00 0.76 11.99
CA THR A 17 7.22 1.08 10.57
C THR A 17 6.35 0.18 9.71
N LEU A 18 6.32 -1.13 10.00
CA LEU A 18 5.47 -2.11 9.33
C LEU A 18 3.99 -1.75 9.44
N GLU A 19 3.49 -1.46 10.65
CA GLU A 19 2.09 -1.03 10.86
C GLU A 19 1.72 0.18 9.99
N LYS A 20 2.63 1.16 9.88
CA LYS A 20 2.40 2.35 9.07
C LYS A 20 2.40 2.03 7.58
N THR A 21 3.33 1.20 7.12
CA THR A 21 3.43 0.87 5.70
C THR A 21 2.28 -0.05 5.27
N GLU A 22 1.76 -0.90 6.16
CA GLU A 22 0.51 -1.65 5.97
C GLU A 22 -0.70 -0.73 5.87
N ALA A 23 -0.82 0.25 6.77
CA ALA A 23 -1.90 1.22 6.73
C ALA A 23 -1.89 2.03 5.41
N VAL A 24 -0.72 2.46 4.95
CA VAL A 24 -0.59 3.17 3.66
C VAL A 24 -0.92 2.26 2.49
N ALA A 25 -0.47 1.00 2.48
CA ALA A 25 -0.82 0.04 1.43
C ALA A 25 -2.35 -0.14 1.33
N ALA A 26 -3.02 -0.29 2.47
CA ALA A 26 -4.47 -0.43 2.53
C ALA A 26 -5.21 0.83 2.06
N GLU A 27 -4.70 2.02 2.40
CA GLU A 27 -5.28 3.29 1.94
C GLU A 27 -5.13 3.45 0.42
N VAL A 28 -3.95 3.14 -0.13
CA VAL A 28 -3.68 3.20 -1.57
C VAL A 28 -4.56 2.18 -2.33
N GLN A 29 -4.71 0.96 -1.81
CA GLN A 29 -5.60 -0.04 -2.40
C GLN A 29 -7.04 0.45 -2.44
N ARG A 30 -7.55 0.98 -1.31
CA ARG A 30 -8.93 1.51 -1.25
C ARG A 30 -9.14 2.65 -2.24
N ALA A 31 -8.17 3.55 -2.38
CA ALA A 31 -8.25 4.63 -3.36
C ALA A 31 -8.28 4.11 -4.80
N SER A 32 -7.53 3.04 -5.10
CA SER A 32 -7.59 2.35 -6.39
C SER A 32 -8.97 1.74 -6.63
N ASP A 33 -9.51 1.00 -5.65
CA ASP A 33 -10.83 0.36 -5.75
C ASP A 33 -11.96 1.40 -5.96
N ASP A 34 -11.93 2.51 -5.22
CA ASP A 34 -12.90 3.60 -5.35
C ASP A 34 -12.83 4.25 -6.75
N LEU A 35 -11.61 4.46 -7.27
CA LEU A 35 -11.42 4.99 -8.63
C LEU A 35 -11.87 4.00 -9.70
N ALA A 36 -11.69 2.70 -9.50
CA ALA A 36 -12.15 1.67 -10.43
C ALA A 36 -13.67 1.70 -10.58
N ILE A 37 -14.40 1.87 -9.46
CA ILE A 37 -15.87 2.00 -9.46
C ILE A 37 -16.27 3.28 -10.22
N ILE A 38 -15.63 4.41 -9.92
CA ILE A 38 -15.93 5.70 -10.57
C ILE A 38 -15.68 5.59 -12.08
N ASN A 39 -14.51 5.07 -12.48
CA ASN A 39 -14.16 4.94 -13.89
C ASN A 39 -15.15 4.02 -14.63
N THR A 40 -15.52 2.89 -14.02
CA THR A 40 -16.51 1.96 -14.55
C THR A 40 -17.88 2.63 -14.75
N VAL A 41 -18.33 3.46 -13.80
CA VAL A 41 -19.60 4.20 -13.92
C VAL A 41 -19.50 5.25 -15.02
N LEU A 42 -18.38 5.97 -15.12
CA LEU A 42 -18.18 6.97 -16.17
C LEU A 42 -18.19 6.33 -17.57
N GLU A 43 -17.53 5.20 -17.75
CA GLU A 43 -17.49 4.47 -19.03
C GLU A 43 -18.87 3.90 -19.43
N GLN A 44 -19.69 3.45 -18.47
CA GLN A 44 -20.99 2.82 -18.75
C GLN A 44 -22.15 3.81 -18.87
N GLU A 45 -22.16 4.86 -18.05
CA GLU A 45 -23.31 5.76 -17.91
C GLU A 45 -23.17 7.05 -18.72
N LEU A 46 -21.96 7.43 -19.15
CA LEU A 46 -21.85 8.53 -20.11
C LEU A 46 -22.22 8.06 -21.52
N PRO A 47 -23.08 8.79 -22.24
CA PRO A 47 -23.33 8.50 -23.65
C PRO A 47 -22.09 8.83 -24.50
N ASP A 48 -21.91 8.10 -25.60
CA ASP A 48 -20.75 8.21 -26.50
C ASP A 48 -20.49 9.64 -26.98
N GLU A 49 -21.55 10.44 -27.21
CA GLU A 49 -21.41 11.82 -27.67
C GLU A 49 -20.81 12.75 -26.60
N ALA A 50 -20.88 12.35 -25.33
CA ALA A 50 -20.27 13.05 -24.21
C ALA A 50 -18.87 12.49 -23.85
N GLN A 51 -18.55 11.27 -24.29
CA GLN A 51 -17.22 10.65 -24.12
C GLN A 51 -16.26 11.04 -25.25
N VAL A 52 -16.10 12.35 -25.50
CA VAL A 52 -15.21 12.86 -26.55
C VAL A 52 -14.31 13.98 -26.02
N GLY A 53 -13.20 14.22 -26.70
CA GLY A 53 -12.26 15.29 -26.37
C GLY A 53 -11.72 15.17 -24.94
N ASP A 54 -11.83 16.23 -24.16
CA ASP A 54 -11.29 16.32 -22.80
C ASP A 54 -11.89 15.29 -21.85
N VAL A 55 -13.17 14.91 -22.05
CA VAL A 55 -13.84 13.90 -21.21
C VAL A 55 -13.25 12.51 -21.45
N ALA A 56 -13.05 12.13 -22.72
CA ALA A 56 -12.41 10.86 -23.07
C ALA A 56 -10.98 10.79 -22.52
N GLN A 57 -10.23 11.89 -22.60
CA GLN A 57 -8.89 11.97 -22.01
C GLN A 57 -8.94 11.82 -20.49
N ALA A 58 -9.89 12.46 -19.80
CA ALA A 58 -10.02 12.35 -18.35
C ALA A 58 -10.37 10.92 -17.89
N ILE A 59 -11.24 10.21 -18.63
CA ILE A 59 -11.56 8.79 -18.38
C ILE A 59 -10.30 7.93 -18.54
N GLU A 60 -9.60 8.05 -19.67
CA GLU A 60 -8.34 7.31 -19.90
C GLU A 60 -7.28 7.61 -18.82
N HIS A 61 -7.11 8.88 -18.45
CA HIS A 61 -6.20 9.28 -17.37
C HIS A 61 -6.59 8.67 -16.03
N THR A 62 -7.89 8.57 -15.74
CA THR A 62 -8.40 7.94 -14.51
C THR A 62 -8.09 6.45 -14.51
N SER A 63 -8.31 5.74 -15.63
CA SER A 63 -7.94 4.32 -15.79
C SER A 63 -6.43 4.09 -15.58
N GLN A 64 -5.58 4.98 -16.11
CA GLN A 64 -4.14 4.88 -15.90
C GLN A 64 -3.73 5.14 -14.44
N LEU A 65 -4.41 6.06 -13.75
CA LEU A 65 -4.16 6.36 -12.35
C LEU A 65 -4.58 5.20 -11.45
N GLU A 66 -5.73 4.59 -11.72
CA GLU A 66 -6.23 3.39 -11.05
C GLU A 66 -5.19 2.27 -11.08
N LYS A 67 -4.67 1.94 -12.29
CA LYS A 67 -3.64 0.92 -12.48
C LYS A 67 -2.38 1.21 -11.67
N LYS A 68 -1.90 2.45 -11.71
CA LYS A 68 -0.71 2.85 -10.94
C LYS A 68 -0.92 2.73 -9.43
N LEU A 69 -2.11 3.05 -8.94
CA LEU A 69 -2.44 2.91 -7.52
C LEU A 69 -2.49 1.44 -7.12
N ALA A 70 -3.10 0.56 -7.93
CA ALA A 70 -3.11 -0.87 -7.69
C ALA A 70 -1.68 -1.46 -7.65
N GLU A 71 -0.84 -1.14 -8.64
CA GLU A 71 0.57 -1.55 -8.69
C GLU A 71 1.36 -1.02 -7.47
N SER A 72 1.06 0.20 -7.02
CA SER A 72 1.70 0.79 -5.84
C SER A 72 1.29 0.08 -4.56
N ALA A 73 0.01 -0.30 -4.42
CA ALA A 73 -0.48 -1.07 -3.29
C ALA A 73 0.15 -2.47 -3.24
N GLU A 74 0.26 -3.15 -4.39
CA GLU A 74 0.92 -4.44 -4.52
C GLU A 74 2.40 -4.35 -4.12
N THR A 75 3.12 -3.37 -4.66
CA THR A 75 4.53 -3.13 -4.30
C THR A 75 4.70 -2.87 -2.81
N LEU A 76 3.81 -2.08 -2.20
CA LEU A 76 3.84 -1.84 -0.75
C LEU A 76 3.56 -3.11 0.05
N ALA A 77 2.65 -3.98 -0.41
CA ALA A 77 2.38 -5.26 0.23
C ALA A 77 3.62 -6.19 0.19
N GLU A 78 4.34 -6.24 -0.93
CA GLU A 78 5.61 -6.99 -1.03
C GLU A 78 6.68 -6.46 -0.08
N VAL A 79 6.80 -5.14 0.03
CA VAL A 79 7.73 -4.49 0.96
C VAL A 79 7.35 -4.82 2.41
N ASN A 80 6.06 -4.78 2.76
CA ASN A 80 5.58 -5.14 4.09
C ASN A 80 5.89 -6.59 4.44
N ALA A 81 5.67 -7.52 3.51
CA ALA A 81 6.01 -8.94 3.71
C ALA A 81 7.52 -9.12 3.95
N THR A 82 8.35 -8.46 3.15
CA THR A 82 9.81 -8.51 3.30
C THR A 82 10.27 -7.92 4.64
N LEU A 83 9.66 -6.81 5.07
CA LEU A 83 9.95 -6.18 6.35
C LEU A 83 9.54 -7.06 7.53
N ALA A 84 8.35 -7.66 7.47
CA ALA A 84 7.86 -8.59 8.49
C ALA A 84 8.81 -9.79 8.67
N GLU A 85 9.25 -10.40 7.57
CA GLU A 85 10.22 -11.50 7.62
C GLU A 85 11.55 -11.08 8.27
N GLU A 86 12.04 -9.87 7.99
CA GLU A 86 13.30 -9.39 8.56
C GLU A 86 13.18 -9.11 10.07
N ILE A 87 12.01 -8.60 10.51
CA ILE A 87 11.70 -8.42 11.93
C ILE A 87 11.70 -9.78 12.65
N GLU A 88 11.03 -10.78 12.07
CA GLU A 88 10.99 -12.15 12.62
C GLU A 88 12.39 -12.75 12.73
N LYS A 89 13.17 -12.72 11.63
CA LYS A 89 14.56 -13.22 11.61
C LYS A 89 15.45 -12.54 12.65
N ARG A 90 15.27 -11.24 12.91
CA ARG A 90 16.02 -10.53 13.95
C ARG A 90 15.62 -10.98 15.34
N THR A 91 14.32 -11.12 15.58
CA THR A 91 13.78 -11.60 16.86
C THR A 91 14.25 -13.02 17.18
N GLU A 92 14.29 -13.90 16.19
CA GLU A 92 14.81 -15.27 16.33
C GLU A 92 16.31 -15.29 16.65
N ARG A 93 17.13 -14.57 15.89
CA ARG A 93 18.59 -14.48 16.13
C ARG A 93 18.92 -13.94 17.52
N GLU A 94 18.14 -12.99 18.01
CA GLU A 94 18.32 -12.43 19.34
C GLU A 94 17.89 -13.40 20.45
N ARG A 95 16.87 -14.24 20.20
CA ARG A 95 16.42 -15.30 21.11
C ARG A 95 17.45 -16.42 21.26
N ASP A 96 18.09 -16.80 20.16
CA ASP A 96 19.08 -17.88 20.12
C ASP A 96 20.45 -17.45 20.68
N ALA A 97 20.69 -16.14 20.80
CA ALA A 97 21.93 -15.55 21.31
C ALA A 97 21.94 -15.27 22.82
N GLY A 98 20.81 -15.44 23.52
CA GLY A 98 20.65 -15.22 24.96
C GLY A 98 20.60 -16.51 25.77
#